data_AF-A0A8H4EUN8-F1
#
_entry.id   AF-A0A8H4EUN8-F1
#
_cell.length_a   1.000
_cell.length_b   1.000
_cell.length_c   1.000
_cell.angle_alpha   90.00
_cell.angle_beta   90.00
_cell.angle_gamma   90.00
#
_symmetry.space_group_name_H-M   'P 1'
#
loop_
_entity.id
_entity.type
_entity.pdbx_description
1 polymer ?
#
loop_
_entity_poly.entity_id
_entity_poly.type
_entity_poly.pdbx_seq_one_letter_code
_entity_poly.pdbx_strand_id
1 'polypeptide(L)'
;MSCNDGDTNSDSEYHDTYKDNLTTNHEISVTFHVHMPENLDKSIHPLVVGNIKELGNWTRPVVELYQIELNSTYWVLDPVKIYVRGELPQYKYAVYRPQKPQ
;
A
#
# COMPACT_ATOMS: atom_id res chain seq x y z
N MET A 1 -43.39 -31.15 -4.80
CA MET A 1 -42.09 -30.76 -4.22
C MET A 1 -41.53 -29.67 -5.09
N SER A 2 -41.52 -28.43 -4.62
CA SER A 2 -40.90 -27.29 -5.32
C SER A 2 -40.16 -26.52 -4.25
N CYS A 3 -38.84 -26.65 -4.22
CA CYS A 3 -37.98 -25.83 -3.38
C CYS A 3 -37.80 -24.51 -4.12
N ASN A 4 -38.32 -23.41 -3.55
CA ASN A 4 -37.95 -22.08 -3.98
C ASN A 4 -36.59 -21.77 -3.35
N ASP A 5 -35.53 -21.87 -4.14
CA ASP A 5 -34.20 -21.41 -3.76
C ASP A 5 -34.17 -19.89 -3.95
N GLY A 6 -34.52 -19.18 -2.88
CA GLY A 6 -34.23 -17.76 -2.75
C GLY A 6 -32.76 -17.59 -2.43
N ASP A 7 -31.92 -17.54 -3.47
CA ASP A 7 -30.55 -17.06 -3.37
C ASP A 7 -30.56 -15.55 -3.10
N THR A 8 -30.73 -15.16 -1.84
CA THR A 8 -30.42 -13.80 -1.39
C THR A 8 -28.90 -13.65 -1.36
N ASN A 9 -28.39 -13.02 -2.42
CA ASN A 9 -27.01 -12.55 -2.59
C ASN A 9 -26.39 -12.01 -1.28
N SER A 10 -25.31 -12.65 -0.87
CA SER A 10 -24.40 -12.32 0.24
C SER A 10 -23.46 -11.13 -0.09
N ASP A 11 -23.93 -10.14 -0.86
CA ASP A 11 -23.10 -9.02 -1.32
C ASP A 11 -23.30 -7.73 -0.51
N SER A 12 -24.33 -7.66 0.34
CA SER A 12 -24.65 -6.43 1.08
C SER A 12 -23.84 -6.24 2.37
N GLU A 13 -23.30 -7.30 2.96
CA GLU A 13 -22.64 -7.23 4.29
C GLU A 13 -21.30 -6.49 4.27
N TYR A 14 -20.61 -6.48 3.12
CA TYR A 14 -19.32 -5.77 2.97
C TYR A 14 -19.47 -4.27 2.71
N HIS A 15 -20.64 -3.82 2.24
CA HIS A 15 -20.80 -2.44 1.80
C HIS A 15 -21.01 -1.46 2.97
N ASP A 16 -21.61 -1.93 4.06
CA ASP A 16 -21.94 -1.09 5.23
C ASP A 16 -20.72 -0.89 6.14
N THR A 17 -19.92 -1.93 6.36
CA THR A 17 -18.68 -1.86 7.14
C THR A 17 -17.61 -0.97 6.51
N TYR A 18 -17.56 -0.88 5.17
CA TYR A 18 -16.63 -0.01 4.46
C TYR A 18 -16.91 1.48 4.65
N LYS A 19 -18.19 1.85 4.71
CA LYS A 19 -18.60 3.25 4.87
C LYS A 19 -18.38 3.75 6.30
N ASP A 20 -18.59 2.90 7.30
CA ASP A 20 -18.33 3.25 8.71
C ASP A 20 -16.83 3.49 9.01
N ASN A 21 -15.95 2.77 8.31
CA ASN A 21 -14.50 2.97 8.41
C ASN A 21 -13.99 4.24 7.70
N LEU A 22 -14.82 4.85 6.84
CA LEU A 22 -14.51 6.13 6.18
C LEU A 22 -15.04 7.34 6.94
N THR A 23 -16.09 7.16 7.74
CA THR A 23 -16.70 8.22 8.55
C THR A 23 -16.03 8.37 9.92
N THR A 24 -15.35 7.32 10.41
CA THR A 24 -14.56 7.34 11.64
C THR A 24 -13.09 7.59 11.35
N ASN A 25 -12.52 8.63 11.97
CA ASN A 25 -11.06 8.86 11.91
C ASN A 25 -10.36 7.73 12.68
N HIS A 26 -9.69 6.82 11.96
CA HIS A 26 -8.92 5.74 12.57
C HIS A 26 -7.44 5.82 12.16
N GLU A 27 -6.56 5.47 13.11
CA GLU A 27 -5.13 5.31 12.86
C GLU A 27 -4.84 3.83 12.65
N ILE A 28 -4.18 3.50 11.54
CA ILE A 28 -3.65 2.16 11.28
C ILE A 28 -2.14 2.23 11.11
N SER A 29 -1.44 1.18 11.50
CA SER A 29 0.00 1.04 11.28
C SER A 29 0.23 0.02 10.18
N VAL A 30 0.91 0.41 9.10
CA VAL A 30 1.09 -0.43 7.91
C VAL A 30 2.57 -0.62 7.59
N THR A 31 2.99 -1.86 7.44
CA THR A 31 4.31 -2.24 6.95
C THR A 31 4.23 -2.61 5.48
N PHE A 32 4.89 -1.84 4.63
CA PHE A 32 5.02 -2.15 3.20
C PHE A 32 6.27 -3.00 2.96
N HIS A 33 6.14 -4.00 2.09
CA HIS A 33 7.26 -4.86 1.70
C HIS A 33 7.11 -5.35 0.25
N VAL A 34 8.23 -5.60 -0.42
CA VAL A 34 8.25 -6.07 -1.80
C VAL A 34 9.45 -6.97 -2.04
N HIS A 35 9.27 -7.99 -2.88
CA HIS A 35 10.38 -8.78 -3.41
C HIS A 35 10.86 -8.21 -4.75
N MET A 36 12.15 -7.88 -4.84
CA MET A 36 12.81 -7.41 -6.06
C MET A 36 13.60 -8.55 -6.71
N PRO A 37 13.76 -8.56 -8.04
CA PRO A 37 14.60 -9.55 -8.71
C PRO A 37 16.05 -9.52 -8.22
N GLU A 38 16.71 -10.67 -8.10
CA GLU A 38 18.10 -10.78 -7.60
C GLU A 38 19.12 -10.01 -8.45
N ASN A 39 18.88 -9.91 -9.76
CA ASN A 39 19.82 -9.33 -10.72
C ASN A 39 19.51 -7.85 -11.05
N LEU A 40 18.88 -7.13 -10.13
CA LEU A 40 18.55 -5.74 -10.34
C LEU A 40 19.77 -4.83 -10.13
N ASP A 41 19.87 -3.81 -10.97
CA ASP A 41 20.88 -2.75 -10.85
C ASP A 41 20.85 -2.14 -9.44
N LYS A 42 22.00 -2.11 -8.74
CA LYS A 42 22.10 -1.62 -7.36
C LYS A 42 21.74 -0.15 -7.20
N SER A 43 21.67 0.61 -8.29
CA SER A 43 21.17 2.00 -8.28
C SER A 43 19.65 2.11 -8.24
N ILE A 44 18.94 0.98 -8.37
CA ILE A 44 17.50 0.92 -8.31
C ILE A 44 17.04 0.73 -6.86
N HIS A 45 16.18 1.63 -6.41
CA HIS A 45 15.56 1.58 -5.09
C HIS A 45 14.03 1.47 -5.22
N PRO A 46 13.40 0.41 -4.67
CA PRO A 46 11.94 0.35 -4.57
C PRO A 46 11.43 1.37 -3.56
N LEU A 47 10.28 1.94 -3.85
CA LEU A 47 9.62 2.91 -2.99
C LEU A 47 8.10 2.77 -3.08
N VAL A 48 7.39 3.37 -2.12
CA VAL A 48 5.93 3.43 -2.10
C VAL A 48 5.48 4.88 -2.22
N VAL A 49 4.49 5.11 -3.09
CA VAL A 49 3.79 6.39 -3.25
C VAL A 49 2.29 6.19 -3.20
N GLY A 50 1.56 7.20 -2.75
CA GLY A 50 0.12 7.12 -2.59
C GLY A 50 -0.58 8.47 -2.58
N ASN A 51 -1.92 8.45 -2.57
CA ASN A 51 -2.76 9.65 -2.60
C ASN A 51 -2.77 10.43 -1.28
N ILE A 52 -2.38 9.80 -0.17
CA ILE A 52 -2.35 10.42 1.16
C ILE A 52 -1.00 11.09 1.43
N LYS A 53 -1.00 12.04 2.39
CA LYS A 53 0.19 12.82 2.74
C LYS A 53 1.33 11.94 3.25
N GLU A 54 1.02 10.88 3.98
CA GLU A 54 1.97 9.93 4.56
C GLU A 54 2.70 9.12 3.48
N LEU A 55 2.09 9.02 2.28
CA LEU A 55 2.65 8.39 1.09
C LEU A 55 3.02 9.40 -0.01
N GLY A 56 3.11 10.69 0.32
CA GLY A 56 3.68 11.72 -0.55
C GLY A 56 2.74 12.32 -1.61
N ASN A 57 1.42 12.12 -1.52
CA ASN A 57 0.42 12.70 -2.42
C ASN A 57 0.76 12.53 -3.92
N TRP A 58 1.28 11.35 -4.32
CA TRP A 58 1.76 11.05 -5.67
C TRP A 58 2.93 11.92 -6.20
N THR A 59 3.51 12.81 -5.40
CA THR A 59 4.49 13.81 -5.88
C THR A 59 5.93 13.51 -5.50
N ARG A 60 6.17 13.00 -4.29
CA ARG A 60 7.52 12.71 -3.79
C ARG A 60 7.50 11.38 -3.04
N PRO A 61 8.52 10.52 -3.23
CA PRO A 61 8.70 9.41 -2.31
C PRO A 61 9.03 9.98 -0.94
N VAL A 62 8.11 9.80 0.01
CA VAL A 62 8.37 10.08 1.44
C VAL A 62 8.91 8.81 2.12
N VAL A 63 8.75 7.67 1.46
CA VAL A 63 8.79 6.35 2.04
C VAL A 63 9.71 5.46 1.21
N GLU A 64 10.96 5.32 1.67
CA GLU A 64 12.00 4.50 1.03
C GLU A 64 12.11 3.15 1.73
N LEU A 65 12.11 2.06 0.96
CA LEU A 65 12.27 0.73 1.50
C LEU A 65 13.76 0.42 1.67
N TYR A 66 14.09 -0.41 2.65
CA TYR A 66 15.44 -0.92 2.90
C TYR A 66 15.48 -2.44 2.78
N GLN A 67 16.66 -2.97 2.46
CA GLN A 67 16.91 -4.41 2.51
C GLN A 67 17.17 -4.84 3.95
N ILE A 68 16.54 -5.92 4.40
CA ILE A 68 16.82 -6.48 5.75
C ILE A 68 18.22 -7.09 5.83
N GLU A 69 18.70 -7.66 4.72
CA GLU A 69 20.02 -8.29 4.62
C GLU A 69 20.70 -7.88 3.31
N LEU A 70 22.04 -7.89 3.32
CA LEU A 70 22.82 -7.54 2.14
C LEU A 70 22.53 -8.52 0.99
N ASN A 71 22.12 -7.99 -0.17
CA ASN A 71 21.69 -8.75 -1.35
C ASN A 71 20.36 -9.52 -1.20
N SER A 72 19.56 -9.23 -0.18
CA SER A 72 18.21 -9.80 -0.08
C SER A 72 17.31 -9.25 -1.18
N THR A 73 16.46 -10.12 -1.74
CA THR A 73 15.37 -9.70 -2.61
C THR A 73 14.24 -9.03 -1.83
N TYR A 74 14.21 -9.20 -0.50
CA TYR A 74 13.15 -8.65 0.34
C TYR A 74 13.48 -7.25 0.82
N TRP A 75 12.64 -6.30 0.44
CA TRP A 75 12.69 -4.92 0.84
C TRP A 75 11.49 -4.62 1.72
N VAL A 76 11.72 -3.89 2.81
CA VAL A 76 10.71 -3.56 3.79
C VAL A 76 10.85 -2.12 4.24
N LEU A 77 9.76 -1.57 4.70
CA LEU A 77 9.70 -0.27 5.31
C LEU A 77 9.29 -0.39 6.77
N ASP A 78 9.82 0.49 7.62
CA ASP A 78 9.31 0.66 8.97
C ASP A 78 7.80 0.99 8.96
N PRO A 79 7.04 0.56 9.99
CA PRO A 79 5.60 0.77 10.02
C PRO A 79 5.22 2.26 9.87
N VAL A 80 4.38 2.57 8.88
CA VAL A 80 3.85 3.92 8.65
C VAL A 80 2.50 4.04 9.31
N LYS A 81 2.34 5.08 10.13
CA LYS A 81 1.05 5.47 10.68
C LYS A 81 0.24 6.15 9.60
N ILE A 82 -0.88 5.54 9.20
CA ILE A 82 -1.83 6.08 8.22
C ILE A 82 -3.09 6.52 8.96
N TYR A 83 -3.51 7.76 8.71
CA TYR A 83 -4.75 8.31 9.23
C TYR A 83 -5.82 8.25 8.15
N VAL A 84 -6.80 7.37 8.29
CA VAL A 84 -7.93 7.28 7.36
C VAL A 84 -8.91 8.41 7.67
N ARG A 85 -9.15 9.30 6.70
CA ARG A 85 -9.92 10.54 6.86
C ARG A 85 -10.84 10.77 5.65
N GLY A 86 -11.94 10.02 5.55
CA GLY A 86 -12.94 10.17 4.49
C GLY A 86 -12.50 9.68 3.10
N GLU A 87 -11.21 9.73 2.78
CA GLU A 87 -10.64 9.13 1.57
C GLU A 87 -9.87 7.85 1.88
N LEU A 88 -9.99 6.89 0.97
CA LEU A 88 -9.31 5.61 1.08
C LEU A 88 -7.85 5.77 0.66
N PRO A 89 -6.91 5.24 1.45
CA PRO A 89 -5.52 5.14 1.03
C PRO A 89 -5.40 4.29 -0.24
N GLN A 90 -4.82 4.89 -1.27
CA GLN A 90 -4.39 4.23 -2.48
C GLN A 90 -2.88 4.33 -2.56
N TYR A 91 -2.23 3.27 -3.02
CA TYR A 91 -0.78 3.23 -3.11
C TYR A 91 -0.33 2.45 -4.35
N LYS A 92 0.92 2.71 -4.76
CA LYS A 92 1.64 1.95 -5.78
C LYS A 92 3.09 1.79 -5.36
N TYR A 93 3.66 0.65 -5.72
CA TYR A 93 5.11 0.49 -5.75
C TYR A 93 5.67 1.22 -6.96
N ALA A 94 6.80 1.90 -6.76
CA ALA A 94 7.56 2.51 -7.82
C ALA A 94 9.05 2.25 -7.61
N VAL A 95 9.82 2.66 -8.61
CA VAL A 95 11.23 2.34 -8.72
C VAL A 95 11.96 3.64 -9.01
N TYR A 96 12.87 4.05 -8.11
CA TYR A 96 13.69 5.24 -8.31
C TYR A 96 15.10 4.84 -8.73
N ARG A 97 15.59 5.50 -9.78
CA ARG A 97 16.99 5.45 -10.20
C ARG A 97 17.52 6.88 -10.17
N PRO A 98 18.40 7.23 -9.21
CA PRO A 98 19.05 8.53 -9.23
C PRO A 98 19.85 8.65 -10.53
N GLN A 99 19.62 9.71 -11.31
CA GLN A 99 20.52 10.00 -12.43
C GLN A 99 21.87 10.42 -11.87
N LYS A 100 22.96 9.87 -12.40
CA LYS A 100 24.30 10.39 -12.09
C LYS A 100 24.34 11.86 -12.49
N PRO A 101 24.91 12.76 -11.66
CA PRO A 101 25.19 14.12 -12.10
C PRO A 101 26.00 14.04 -13.41
N GLN A 102 25.54 14.74 -14.45
CA GLN A 102 26.29 14.92 -15.70
C GLN A 102 27.55 15.74 -15.46
#